data_AF-A0A7W9XNM1-F1
#
_entry.id   AF-A0A7W9XNM1-F1
#
_cell.length_a   1.000
_cell.length_b   1.000
_cell.length_c   1.000
_cell.angle_alpha   90.00
_cell.angle_beta   90.00
_cell.angle_gamma   90.00
#
_symmetry.space_group_name_H-M   'P 1'
#
loop_
_entity.id
_entity.type
_entity.pdbx_description
1 polymer ?
#
loop_
_entity_poly.entity_id
_entity_poly.type
_entity_poly.pdbx_seq_one_letter_code
_entity_poly.pdbx_strand_id
1 'polypeptide(L)'
;MNATSAWLLAVNSKLNSPGLTAVYEQQAVLLPLLDYVEWSDGQLEVMKKIKEGLPAFYNEEFGTIMRWHPKVADKMEGEEEHKKPMVMDSWYLHHPLLNLSRLALKGDKVAEKLFLDSLEFAIKVARHFNYRWPVFYKMDTLEVIKAETQPGKGGEKDVPGLYAHVMLQAWELTGNKRYLAEAERGALKLQGLGFDLFYQANNTSFSAGALLRLYKITQKEVYKELSYLCLANVFRNVKLWDCNYGYGRNFPSFFALFPLNDAPYTAVYEEQEVFCAFHDYLRHAEGLDILPSLRLLMAEYIRFLVERAVYYYPTMLPKAMLSDEVKTGEVDPNLWIALEDMHDGWEKSGEVGQEVYGAGNAFGILPRHYMQVEDEPFMIYTDYPTYGFSPKKHRPARFRLAGDARLNCRLMLVKTDKGKMPEFTVMLNDDKEPAKGKKTKEGHLEFTIPGDSEIHIKWKAL
;
A
#
# COMPACT_ATOMS: atom_id res chain seq x y z
N MET A 1 20.61 15.69 -14.70
CA MET A 1 19.30 15.71 -14.01
C MET A 1 19.31 14.53 -13.04
N ASN A 2 19.07 14.73 -11.75
CA ASN A 2 19.03 13.59 -10.80
C ASN A 2 17.76 12.74 -11.07
N ALA A 3 17.79 11.45 -10.70
CA ALA A 3 16.68 10.53 -10.99
C ALA A 3 15.34 11.02 -10.40
N THR A 4 15.36 11.63 -9.22
CA THR A 4 14.19 12.24 -8.58
C THR A 4 13.61 13.41 -9.41
N SER A 5 14.44 14.24 -10.04
CA SER A 5 13.98 15.34 -10.89
C SER A 5 13.38 14.82 -12.20
N ALA A 6 13.99 13.79 -12.80
CA ALA A 6 13.44 13.15 -13.99
C ALA A 6 12.09 12.47 -13.69
N TRP A 7 12.00 11.81 -12.54
CA TRP A 7 10.76 11.24 -12.01
C TRP A 7 9.69 12.31 -11.78
N LEU A 8 10.02 13.39 -11.06
CA LEU A 8 9.08 14.49 -10.78
C LEU A 8 8.57 15.15 -12.07
N LEU A 9 9.44 15.32 -13.07
CA LEU A 9 9.05 15.87 -14.37
C LEU A 9 8.09 14.94 -15.12
N ALA A 10 8.41 13.64 -15.18
CA ALA A 10 7.57 12.62 -15.81
C ALA A 10 6.19 12.49 -15.13
N VAL A 11 6.18 12.45 -13.80
CA VAL A 11 4.95 12.37 -13.02
C VAL A 11 4.15 13.65 -13.13
N ASN A 12 4.79 14.82 -13.07
CA ASN A 12 4.10 16.09 -13.27
C ASN A 12 3.56 16.23 -14.71
N SER A 13 4.27 15.76 -15.75
CA SER A 13 3.73 15.77 -17.12
C SER A 13 2.54 14.82 -17.26
N LYS A 14 2.59 13.63 -16.67
CA LYS A 14 1.45 12.71 -16.68
C LYS A 14 0.29 13.24 -15.82
N LEU A 15 0.51 13.76 -14.61
CA LEU A 15 -0.49 14.42 -13.74
C LEU A 15 -1.16 15.64 -14.39
N ASN A 16 -0.46 16.33 -15.28
CA ASN A 16 -1.02 17.43 -16.08
C ASN A 16 -1.66 16.96 -17.38
N SER A 17 -1.55 15.67 -17.72
CA SER A 17 -2.27 15.10 -18.85
C SER A 17 -3.77 15.20 -18.56
N PRO A 18 -4.57 15.70 -19.52
CA PRO A 18 -6.02 15.60 -19.47
C PRO A 18 -6.54 14.16 -19.28
N GLY A 19 -5.66 13.15 -19.46
CA GLY A 19 -5.96 11.71 -19.31
C GLY A 19 -5.77 11.12 -17.90
N LEU A 20 -5.30 11.88 -16.90
CA LEU A 20 -5.31 11.41 -15.51
C LEU A 20 -6.67 11.73 -14.89
N THR A 21 -7.56 10.77 -15.06
CA THR A 21 -8.99 11.00 -14.99
C THR A 21 -9.56 10.61 -13.65
N ALA A 22 -8.91 9.75 -12.86
CA ALA A 22 -9.50 9.23 -11.63
C ALA A 22 -8.89 9.78 -10.34
N VAL A 23 -9.75 9.97 -9.33
CA VAL A 23 -9.35 10.45 -8.00
C VAL A 23 -8.39 9.47 -7.29
N TYR A 24 -8.60 8.17 -7.45
CA TYR A 24 -7.79 7.15 -6.77
C TYR A 24 -6.33 7.18 -7.27
N GLU A 25 -6.11 7.41 -8.57
CA GLU A 25 -4.78 7.46 -9.18
C GLU A 25 -3.96 8.62 -8.60
N GLN A 26 -4.60 9.78 -8.43
CA GLN A 26 -3.97 10.95 -7.81
C GLN A 26 -3.61 10.70 -6.34
N GLN A 27 -4.49 10.02 -5.61
CA GLN A 27 -4.28 9.71 -4.20
C GLN A 27 -3.23 8.61 -3.98
N ALA A 28 -3.16 7.64 -4.88
CA ALA A 28 -2.14 6.59 -4.91
C ALA A 28 -0.72 7.15 -5.04
N VAL A 29 -0.57 8.30 -5.71
CA VAL A 29 0.70 9.05 -5.76
C VAL A 29 0.87 9.94 -4.51
N LEU A 30 -0.19 10.63 -4.10
CA LEU A 30 -0.12 11.63 -3.03
C LEU A 30 0.25 11.03 -1.66
N LEU A 31 -0.30 9.87 -1.29
CA LEU A 31 -0.06 9.26 0.02
C LEU A 31 1.40 8.79 0.21
N PRO A 32 2.01 8.05 -0.72
CA PRO A 32 3.44 7.73 -0.64
C PRO A 32 4.33 8.98 -0.62
N LEU A 33 3.97 10.04 -1.37
CA LEU A 33 4.71 11.30 -1.30
C LEU A 33 4.59 11.98 0.06
N LEU A 34 3.43 11.86 0.72
CA LEU A 34 3.25 12.35 2.09
C LEU A 34 4.22 11.66 3.06
N ASP A 35 4.29 10.33 3.01
CA ASP A 35 5.25 9.56 3.83
C ASP A 35 6.70 9.99 3.54
N TYR A 36 7.04 10.26 2.28
CA TYR A 36 8.37 10.70 1.90
C TYR A 36 8.71 12.12 2.39
N VAL A 37 7.80 13.08 2.32
CA VAL A 37 8.08 14.44 2.81
C VAL A 37 8.17 14.48 4.33
N GLU A 38 7.37 13.67 5.04
CA GLU A 38 7.51 13.47 6.49
C GLU A 38 8.88 12.85 6.85
N TRP A 39 9.38 11.95 6.01
CA TRP A 39 10.68 11.31 6.20
C TRP A 39 11.86 12.21 5.85
N SER A 40 11.76 13.02 4.80
CA SER A 40 12.85 13.84 4.26
C SER A 40 12.92 15.27 4.80
N ASP A 41 11.90 15.71 5.56
CA ASP A 41 11.64 17.13 5.86
C ASP A 41 11.51 18.01 4.61
N GLY A 42 11.15 17.39 3.49
CA GLY A 42 11.05 18.05 2.19
C GLY A 42 9.70 18.73 1.97
N GLN A 43 9.63 19.48 0.87
CA GLN A 43 8.38 19.91 0.26
C GLN A 43 8.42 19.60 -1.23
N LEU A 44 7.30 19.16 -1.78
CA LEU A 44 7.18 18.78 -3.18
C LEU A 44 6.00 19.52 -3.82
N GLU A 45 6.28 20.39 -4.79
CA GLU A 45 5.26 21.20 -5.49
C GLU A 45 4.15 20.34 -6.14
N VAL A 46 4.50 19.14 -6.60
CA VAL A 46 3.54 18.21 -7.19
C VAL A 46 2.42 17.82 -6.20
N MET A 47 2.73 17.71 -4.90
CA MET A 47 1.73 17.38 -3.89
C MET A 47 0.69 18.50 -3.74
N LYS A 48 1.14 19.76 -3.76
CA LYS A 48 0.26 20.92 -3.70
C LYS A 48 -0.72 20.90 -4.87
N LYS A 49 -0.21 20.65 -6.08
CA LYS A 49 -1.02 20.59 -7.30
C LYS A 49 -2.08 19.49 -7.26
N ILE A 50 -1.70 18.29 -6.80
CA ILE A 50 -2.65 17.18 -6.62
C ILE A 50 -3.73 17.55 -5.61
N LYS A 51 -3.34 18.08 -4.43
CA LYS A 51 -4.27 18.47 -3.37
C LYS A 51 -5.26 19.54 -3.81
N GLU A 52 -4.81 20.55 -4.56
CA GLU A 52 -5.65 21.60 -5.12
C GLU A 52 -6.65 21.06 -6.16
N GLY A 53 -6.36 19.92 -6.80
CA GLY A 53 -7.25 19.25 -7.73
C GLY A 53 -8.35 18.40 -7.08
N LEU A 54 -8.14 17.90 -5.86
CA LEU A 54 -9.08 16.99 -5.18
C LEU A 54 -10.52 17.52 -5.07
N PRO A 55 -10.79 18.81 -4.76
CA PRO A 55 -12.15 19.32 -4.66
C PRO A 55 -12.97 19.19 -5.95
N ALA A 56 -12.32 19.17 -7.12
CA ALA A 56 -13.02 19.07 -8.41
C ALA A 56 -13.73 17.72 -8.61
N PHE A 57 -13.37 16.69 -7.84
CA PHE A 57 -14.02 15.39 -7.87
C PHE A 57 -15.30 15.34 -7.02
N TYR A 58 -15.53 16.32 -6.14
CA TYR A 58 -16.73 16.34 -5.32
C TYR A 58 -17.95 16.73 -6.16
N ASN A 59 -18.98 15.90 -6.11
CA ASN A 59 -20.26 16.19 -6.74
C ASN A 59 -21.27 16.61 -5.67
N GLU A 60 -21.73 17.85 -5.73
CA GLU A 60 -22.66 18.43 -4.76
C GLU A 60 -24.07 17.80 -4.82
N GLU A 61 -24.51 17.33 -5.99
CA GLU A 61 -25.82 16.70 -6.16
C GLU A 61 -25.91 15.36 -5.43
N PHE A 62 -24.87 14.53 -5.56
CA PHE A 62 -24.80 13.24 -4.86
C PHE A 62 -24.24 13.34 -3.45
N GLY A 63 -23.56 14.45 -3.14
CA GLY A 63 -22.90 14.65 -1.85
C GLY A 63 -21.76 13.65 -1.65
N THR A 64 -20.96 13.39 -2.68
CA THR A 64 -19.81 12.47 -2.59
C THR A 64 -18.75 12.81 -3.63
N ILE A 65 -17.52 12.37 -3.37
CA ILE A 65 -16.48 12.30 -4.40
C ILE A 65 -16.85 11.28 -5.49
N MET A 66 -16.59 11.66 -6.74
CA MET A 66 -16.76 10.84 -7.92
C MET A 66 -15.43 10.23 -8.34
N ARG A 67 -15.48 9.08 -9.03
CA ARG A 67 -14.28 8.45 -9.59
C ARG A 67 -13.58 9.38 -10.56
N TRP A 68 -14.31 9.89 -11.54
CA TRP A 68 -13.76 10.62 -12.68
C TRP A 68 -13.84 12.13 -12.51
N HIS A 69 -12.83 12.83 -13.04
CA HIS A 69 -12.82 14.28 -13.08
C HIS A 69 -13.94 14.80 -14.00
N PRO A 70 -14.69 15.85 -13.63
CA PRO A 70 -15.86 16.31 -14.39
C PRO A 70 -15.55 16.67 -15.85
N LYS A 71 -14.36 17.20 -16.14
CA LYS A 71 -13.92 17.54 -17.51
C LYS A 71 -13.81 16.36 -18.48
N VAL A 72 -13.75 15.14 -17.98
CA VAL A 72 -13.59 13.92 -18.80
C VAL A 72 -14.72 12.91 -18.62
N ALA A 73 -15.50 13.02 -17.54
CA ALA A 73 -16.55 12.07 -17.19
C ALA A 73 -17.54 11.85 -18.37
N ASP A 74 -17.97 12.92 -19.02
CA ASP A 74 -18.94 12.87 -20.13
C ASP A 74 -18.33 12.40 -21.47
N LYS A 75 -17.01 12.25 -21.53
CA LYS A 75 -16.28 11.85 -22.74
C LYS A 75 -15.77 10.41 -22.66
N MET A 76 -16.09 9.70 -21.58
CA MET A 76 -15.70 8.32 -21.39
C MET A 76 -16.61 7.40 -22.20
N GLU A 77 -16.10 6.94 -23.34
CA GLU A 77 -16.72 5.87 -24.12
C GLU A 77 -15.77 4.65 -24.18
N GLY A 78 -16.26 3.50 -23.70
CA GLY A 78 -16.14 2.25 -24.47
C GLY A 78 -14.88 1.39 -24.36
N GLU A 79 -13.84 1.75 -23.62
CA GLU A 79 -12.67 0.85 -23.50
C GLU A 79 -12.90 -0.33 -22.55
N GLU A 80 -13.62 -0.12 -21.44
CA GLU A 80 -13.90 -1.15 -20.42
C GLU A 80 -15.33 -1.01 -19.89
N GLU A 81 -15.93 -2.10 -19.38
CA GLU A 81 -17.33 -2.14 -18.95
C GLU A 81 -17.72 -1.02 -17.96
N HIS A 82 -16.76 -0.65 -17.11
CA HIS A 82 -16.89 0.33 -16.03
C HIS A 82 -16.42 1.75 -16.39
N LYS A 83 -15.82 1.97 -17.57
CA LYS A 83 -15.46 3.30 -18.10
C LYS A 83 -16.66 3.95 -18.79
N LYS A 84 -17.75 4.11 -18.05
CA LYS A 84 -18.99 4.77 -18.48
C LYS A 84 -19.41 5.82 -17.46
N PRO A 85 -20.02 6.94 -17.88
CA PRO A 85 -20.54 7.93 -16.95
C PRO A 85 -21.46 7.27 -15.91
N MET A 86 -21.28 7.63 -14.65
CA MET A 86 -22.10 7.19 -13.50
C MET A 86 -22.06 5.70 -13.17
N VAL A 87 -21.30 4.89 -13.91
CA VAL A 87 -21.06 3.49 -13.56
C VAL A 87 -19.97 3.46 -12.51
N MET A 88 -20.29 2.88 -11.35
CA MET A 88 -19.36 2.69 -10.26
C MET A 88 -19.06 1.22 -10.10
N ASP A 89 -17.77 0.93 -10.06
CA ASP A 89 -17.21 -0.31 -9.54
C ASP A 89 -17.05 -0.16 -8.02
N SER A 90 -17.47 -1.17 -7.26
CA SER A 90 -17.92 -0.96 -5.88
C SER A 90 -16.80 -0.52 -4.94
N TRP A 91 -15.58 -1.02 -5.14
CA TRP A 91 -14.45 -0.59 -4.33
C TRP A 91 -14.01 0.84 -4.63
N TYR A 92 -14.22 1.37 -5.85
CA TYR A 92 -13.85 2.74 -6.22
C TYR A 92 -14.65 3.83 -5.50
N LEU A 93 -15.79 3.51 -4.89
CA LEU A 93 -16.45 4.45 -3.97
C LEU A 93 -15.65 4.61 -2.67
N HIS A 94 -15.15 3.50 -2.13
CA HIS A 94 -14.63 3.45 -0.76
C HIS A 94 -13.13 3.70 -0.68
N HIS A 95 -12.36 3.26 -1.68
CA HIS A 95 -10.89 3.43 -1.68
C HIS A 95 -10.49 4.91 -1.69
N PRO A 96 -11.11 5.79 -2.50
CA PRO A 96 -10.80 7.21 -2.41
C PRO A 96 -11.16 7.84 -1.05
N LEU A 97 -12.25 7.39 -0.43
CA LEU A 97 -12.63 7.83 0.91
C LEU A 97 -11.60 7.38 1.95
N LEU A 98 -11.12 6.15 1.86
CA LEU A 98 -10.04 5.63 2.71
C LEU A 98 -8.78 6.49 2.62
N ASN A 99 -8.43 6.96 1.43
CA ASN A 99 -7.26 7.79 1.23
C ASN A 99 -7.46 9.23 1.69
N LEU A 100 -8.66 9.82 1.49
CA LEU A 100 -8.98 11.13 2.06
C LEU A 100 -8.94 11.09 3.59
N SER A 101 -9.46 10.04 4.22
CA SER A 101 -9.44 9.94 5.68
C SER A 101 -8.02 9.76 6.23
N ARG A 102 -7.12 9.07 5.50
CA ARG A 102 -5.69 9.02 5.84
C ARG A 102 -5.04 10.42 5.81
N LEU A 103 -5.36 11.23 4.80
CA LEU A 103 -4.91 12.63 4.73
C LEU A 103 -5.52 13.48 5.86
N ALA A 104 -6.80 13.29 6.16
CA ALA A 104 -7.51 14.00 7.23
C ALA A 104 -6.93 13.69 8.62
N LEU A 105 -6.62 12.42 8.90
CA LEU A 105 -5.95 11.99 10.14
C LEU A 105 -4.56 12.61 10.30
N LYS A 106 -3.94 13.03 9.21
CA LYS A 106 -2.67 13.79 9.16
C LYS A 106 -2.87 15.31 9.20
N GLY A 107 -4.10 15.78 9.38
CA GLY A 107 -4.45 17.19 9.57
C GLY A 107 -4.85 17.94 8.30
N ASP A 108 -5.01 17.25 7.15
CA ASP A 108 -5.46 17.90 5.91
C ASP A 108 -6.97 18.25 5.97
N LYS A 109 -7.27 19.53 6.14
CA LYS A 109 -8.65 20.03 6.33
C LYS A 109 -9.52 19.96 5.08
N VAL A 110 -8.92 20.03 3.89
CA VAL A 110 -9.68 19.88 2.64
C VAL A 110 -10.08 18.41 2.48
N ALA A 111 -9.14 17.48 2.71
CA ALA A 111 -9.44 16.06 2.69
C ALA A 111 -10.45 15.66 3.77
N GLU A 112 -10.34 16.21 4.98
CA GLU A 112 -11.30 16.00 6.08
C GLU A 112 -12.72 16.39 5.67
N LYS A 113 -12.89 17.58 5.09
CA LYS A 113 -14.20 18.04 4.60
C LYS A 113 -14.76 17.10 3.52
N LEU A 114 -13.97 16.83 2.47
CA LEU A 114 -14.39 15.97 1.36
C LEU A 114 -14.78 14.57 1.83
N PHE A 115 -14.01 14.02 2.78
CA PHE A 115 -14.28 12.72 3.38
C PHE A 115 -15.60 12.72 4.16
N LEU A 116 -15.74 13.61 5.14
CA LEU A 116 -16.91 13.66 6.02
C LEU A 116 -18.20 13.94 5.25
N ASP A 117 -18.15 14.86 4.28
CA ASP A 117 -19.29 15.21 3.45
C ASP A 117 -19.75 14.04 2.56
N SER A 118 -18.87 13.09 2.26
CA SER A 118 -19.17 11.91 1.43
C SER A 118 -19.75 10.72 2.22
N LEU A 119 -19.69 10.74 3.56
CA LEU A 119 -20.03 9.57 4.38
C LEU A 119 -21.51 9.19 4.33
N GLU A 120 -22.41 10.16 4.24
CA GLU A 120 -23.85 9.86 4.18
C GLU A 120 -24.22 9.10 2.91
N PHE A 121 -23.59 9.45 1.78
CA PHE A 121 -23.76 8.71 0.53
C PHE A 121 -23.19 7.29 0.65
N ALA A 122 -21.97 7.13 1.19
CA ALA A 122 -21.38 5.81 1.40
C ALA A 122 -22.25 4.90 2.29
N ILE A 123 -22.84 5.45 3.36
CA ILE A 123 -23.77 4.73 4.24
C ILE A 123 -25.08 4.39 3.52
N LYS A 124 -25.62 5.30 2.70
CA LYS A 124 -26.81 5.04 1.86
C LYS A 124 -26.57 3.85 0.95
N VAL A 125 -25.45 3.83 0.24
CA VAL A 125 -25.05 2.73 -0.66
C VAL A 125 -24.91 1.42 0.10
N ALA A 126 -24.17 1.43 1.22
CA ALA A 126 -23.98 0.23 2.05
C ALA A 126 -25.31 -0.37 2.52
N ARG A 127 -26.23 0.47 2.99
CA ARG A 127 -27.55 0.02 3.45
C ARG A 127 -28.44 -0.47 2.31
N HIS A 128 -28.42 0.19 1.15
CA HIS A 128 -29.17 -0.21 -0.03
C HIS A 128 -28.81 -1.64 -0.46
N PHE A 129 -27.51 -1.95 -0.49
CA PHE A 129 -27.02 -3.28 -0.85
C PHE A 129 -26.92 -4.25 0.34
N ASN A 130 -27.47 -3.90 1.51
CA ASN A 130 -27.39 -4.73 2.72
C ASN A 130 -25.94 -5.18 3.04
N TYR A 131 -24.99 -4.27 2.84
CA TYR A 131 -23.56 -4.43 3.03
C TYR A 131 -22.96 -5.60 2.20
N ARG A 132 -23.55 -5.89 1.03
CA ARG A 132 -23.07 -6.87 0.05
C ARG A 132 -23.13 -6.27 -1.34
N TRP A 133 -21.99 -5.82 -1.84
CA TRP A 133 -21.93 -5.02 -3.04
C TRP A 133 -21.99 -5.87 -4.32
N PRO A 134 -22.64 -5.36 -5.39
CA PRO A 134 -22.48 -5.91 -6.73
C PRO A 134 -21.06 -5.62 -7.25
N VAL A 135 -20.74 -6.05 -8.46
CA VAL A 135 -19.53 -5.58 -9.15
C VAL A 135 -19.76 -4.15 -9.64
N PHE A 136 -20.81 -3.91 -10.43
CA PHE A 136 -21.10 -2.57 -10.97
C PHE A 136 -22.51 -2.11 -10.63
N TYR A 137 -22.67 -0.81 -10.34
CA TYR A 137 -23.96 -0.15 -10.15
C TYR A 137 -23.96 1.30 -10.64
N LYS A 138 -25.16 1.87 -10.78
CA LYS A 138 -25.40 3.28 -11.12
C LYS A 138 -25.31 4.19 -9.88
N MET A 139 -24.49 5.24 -9.91
CA MET A 139 -24.32 6.15 -8.77
C MET A 139 -25.59 6.94 -8.40
N ASP A 140 -26.39 7.31 -9.38
CA ASP A 140 -27.62 8.10 -9.22
C ASP A 140 -28.79 7.25 -8.71
N THR A 141 -29.03 6.09 -9.33
CA THR A 141 -30.20 5.25 -9.04
C THR A 141 -29.92 4.08 -8.10
N LEU A 142 -28.65 3.70 -7.93
CA LEU A 142 -28.20 2.45 -7.29
C LEU A 142 -28.65 1.18 -8.01
N GLU A 143 -29.09 1.29 -9.27
CA GLU A 143 -29.42 0.14 -10.11
C GLU A 143 -28.17 -0.72 -10.34
N VAL A 144 -28.31 -2.04 -10.15
CA VAL A 144 -27.24 -3.00 -10.38
C VAL A 144 -27.03 -3.19 -11.88
N ILE A 145 -25.81 -2.92 -12.34
CA ILE A 145 -25.38 -3.16 -13.74
C ILE A 145 -24.78 -4.55 -13.88
N LYS A 146 -23.95 -4.96 -12.91
CA LYS A 146 -23.30 -6.28 -12.88
C LYS A 146 -23.29 -6.79 -11.45
N ALA A 147 -24.14 -7.76 -11.17
CA ALA A 147 -24.30 -8.29 -9.81
C ALA A 147 -23.09 -9.15 -9.37
N GLU A 148 -22.53 -9.92 -10.29
CA GLU A 148 -21.54 -10.95 -9.98
C GLU A 148 -20.32 -10.92 -10.91
N THR A 149 -19.19 -11.39 -10.40
CA THR A 149 -17.94 -11.55 -11.17
C THR A 149 -18.09 -12.61 -12.25
N GLN A 150 -18.73 -13.73 -11.88
CA GLN A 150 -19.17 -14.83 -12.73
C GLN A 150 -20.47 -15.41 -12.14
N PRO A 151 -21.30 -16.12 -12.92
CA PRO A 151 -22.52 -16.73 -12.43
C PRO A 151 -22.30 -17.58 -11.17
N GLY A 152 -22.97 -17.23 -10.08
CA GLY A 152 -22.88 -17.90 -8.77
C GLY A 152 -21.65 -17.54 -7.94
N LYS A 153 -20.80 -16.62 -8.40
CA LYS A 153 -19.61 -16.16 -7.67
C LYS A 153 -19.83 -14.90 -6.84
N GLY A 154 -21.01 -14.29 -6.88
CA GLY A 154 -21.31 -13.05 -6.14
C GLY A 154 -20.52 -11.84 -6.66
N GLY A 155 -20.81 -10.67 -6.10
CA GLY A 155 -20.11 -9.41 -6.40
C GLY A 155 -18.78 -9.28 -5.68
N GLU A 156 -18.40 -8.05 -5.34
CA GLU A 156 -17.15 -7.76 -4.65
C GLU A 156 -17.24 -8.08 -3.15
N LYS A 157 -16.64 -9.21 -2.78
CA LYS A 157 -16.81 -9.82 -1.46
C LYS A 157 -15.94 -9.25 -0.35
N ASP A 158 -14.88 -8.52 -0.69
CA ASP A 158 -13.99 -7.85 0.26
C ASP A 158 -14.34 -6.37 0.51
N VAL A 159 -15.19 -5.76 -0.34
CA VAL A 159 -15.73 -4.40 -0.14
C VAL A 159 -16.38 -4.18 1.23
N PRO A 160 -17.10 -5.13 1.86
CA PRO A 160 -17.62 -4.93 3.21
C PRO A 160 -16.53 -4.62 4.25
N GLY A 161 -15.34 -5.21 4.10
CA GLY A 161 -14.19 -4.93 4.95
C GLY A 161 -13.52 -3.60 4.64
N LEU A 162 -13.44 -3.23 3.36
CA LEU A 162 -12.98 -1.89 2.94
C LEU A 162 -13.90 -0.79 3.50
N TYR A 163 -15.21 -0.94 3.37
CA TYR A 163 -16.20 -0.05 3.97
C TYR A 163 -16.04 0.03 5.49
N ALA A 164 -15.82 -1.11 6.15
CA ALA A 164 -15.56 -1.11 7.58
C ALA A 164 -14.32 -0.28 7.95
N HIS A 165 -13.27 -0.32 7.12
CA HIS A 165 -12.09 0.53 7.29
C HIS A 165 -12.46 2.03 7.18
N VAL A 166 -13.18 2.43 6.14
CA VAL A 166 -13.63 3.82 5.94
C VAL A 166 -14.41 4.32 7.15
N MET A 167 -15.39 3.53 7.61
CA MET A 167 -16.20 3.88 8.78
C MET A 167 -15.39 3.93 10.08
N LEU A 168 -14.37 3.08 10.20
CA LEU A 168 -13.48 3.12 11.36
C LEU A 168 -12.64 4.40 11.42
N GLN A 169 -12.13 4.87 10.28
CA GLN A 169 -11.43 6.16 10.23
C GLN A 169 -12.37 7.35 10.50
N ALA A 170 -13.63 7.27 10.06
CA ALA A 170 -14.64 8.26 10.43
C ALA A 170 -14.89 8.29 11.94
N TRP A 171 -14.94 7.12 12.60
CA TRP A 171 -15.03 7.05 14.05
C TRP A 171 -13.80 7.66 14.74
N GLU A 172 -12.58 7.42 14.25
CA GLU A 172 -11.36 8.00 14.81
C GLU A 172 -11.31 9.51 14.69
N LEU A 173 -11.75 10.06 13.55
CA LEU A 173 -11.77 11.50 13.31
C LEU A 173 -12.82 12.22 14.16
N THR A 174 -13.97 11.59 14.39
CA THR A 174 -15.15 12.29 14.95
C THR A 174 -15.53 11.85 16.36
N GLY A 175 -15.07 10.68 16.81
CA GLY A 175 -15.55 10.01 18.02
C GLY A 175 -17.00 9.52 17.93
N ASN A 176 -17.70 9.68 16.79
CA ASN A 176 -19.11 9.36 16.68
C ASN A 176 -19.34 7.85 16.57
N LYS A 177 -19.97 7.27 17.60
CA LYS A 177 -20.26 5.84 17.69
C LYS A 177 -21.12 5.28 16.55
N ARG A 178 -21.87 6.13 15.82
CA ARG A 178 -22.60 5.70 14.61
C ARG A 178 -21.66 5.05 13.60
N TYR A 179 -20.49 5.63 13.36
CA TYR A 179 -19.55 5.11 12.38
C TYR A 179 -18.93 3.79 12.84
N LEU A 180 -18.64 3.64 14.13
CA LEU A 180 -18.22 2.35 14.69
C LEU A 180 -19.28 1.26 14.45
N ALA A 181 -20.56 1.58 14.66
CA ALA A 181 -21.66 0.65 14.41
C ALA A 181 -21.88 0.34 12.91
N GLU A 182 -21.58 1.27 12.00
CA GLU A 182 -21.53 1.01 10.55
C GLU A 182 -20.35 0.08 10.21
N ALA A 183 -19.17 0.30 10.80
CA ALA A 183 -18.00 -0.52 10.60
C ALA A 183 -18.24 -1.98 11.03
N GLU A 184 -18.80 -2.19 12.23
CA GLU A 184 -19.15 -3.52 12.73
C GLU A 184 -20.16 -4.24 11.82
N ARG A 185 -21.15 -3.52 11.26
CA ARG A 185 -22.14 -4.10 10.33
C ARG A 185 -21.53 -4.55 9.01
N GLY A 186 -20.63 -3.76 8.43
CA GLY A 186 -19.87 -4.15 7.24
C GLY A 186 -18.98 -5.36 7.50
N ALA A 187 -18.17 -5.29 8.55
CA ALA A 187 -17.23 -6.35 8.94
C ALA A 187 -17.91 -7.72 9.11
N LEU A 188 -19.06 -7.78 9.76
CA LEU A 188 -19.77 -9.04 10.00
C LEU A 188 -20.30 -9.71 8.72
N LYS A 189 -20.39 -9.00 7.59
CA LYS A 189 -20.77 -9.63 6.31
C LYS A 189 -19.67 -10.50 5.71
N LEU A 190 -18.45 -10.41 6.21
CA LEU A 190 -17.34 -11.27 5.80
C LEU A 190 -17.48 -12.69 6.39
N GLN A 191 -18.31 -12.89 7.41
CA GLN A 191 -18.54 -14.20 8.02
C GLN A 191 -19.16 -15.17 7.01
N GLY A 192 -18.62 -16.39 6.97
CA GLY A 192 -19.10 -17.47 6.11
C GLY A 192 -18.61 -17.40 4.66
N LEU A 193 -17.84 -16.38 4.27
CA LEU A 193 -17.25 -16.31 2.92
C LEU A 193 -16.08 -17.28 2.74
N GLY A 194 -15.38 -17.63 3.82
CA GLY A 194 -14.25 -18.54 3.75
C GLY A 194 -13.20 -18.06 2.75
N PHE A 195 -12.77 -18.97 1.88
CA PHE A 195 -11.85 -18.69 0.79
C PHE A 195 -12.53 -18.05 -0.43
N ASP A 196 -13.83 -17.80 -0.43
CA ASP A 196 -14.44 -17.02 -1.50
C ASP A 196 -14.35 -15.50 -1.25
N LEU A 197 -13.78 -15.06 -0.12
CA LEU A 197 -13.70 -13.65 0.28
C LEU A 197 -12.85 -12.82 -0.67
N PHE A 198 -11.71 -13.35 -1.13
CA PHE A 198 -10.73 -12.61 -1.92
C PHE A 198 -11.31 -12.16 -3.26
N TYR A 199 -11.37 -10.85 -3.48
CA TYR A 199 -11.63 -10.26 -4.77
C TYR A 199 -10.37 -9.55 -5.29
N GLN A 200 -9.81 -8.64 -4.49
CA GLN A 200 -8.57 -7.93 -4.79
C GLN A 200 -7.65 -7.87 -3.55
N ALA A 201 -6.34 -8.01 -3.79
CA ALA A 201 -5.36 -8.20 -2.72
C ALA A 201 -5.24 -7.02 -1.74
N ASN A 202 -5.23 -5.80 -2.26
CA ASN A 202 -5.19 -4.56 -1.49
C ASN A 202 -6.43 -4.42 -0.57
N ASN A 203 -7.64 -4.56 -1.12
CA ASN A 203 -8.91 -4.46 -0.38
C ASN A 203 -9.00 -5.49 0.73
N THR A 204 -8.64 -6.73 0.43
CA THR A 204 -8.59 -7.81 1.42
C THR A 204 -7.56 -7.52 2.52
N SER A 205 -6.39 -6.96 2.18
CA SER A 205 -5.36 -6.61 3.17
C SER A 205 -5.75 -5.41 4.05
N PHE A 206 -6.38 -4.38 3.47
CA PHE A 206 -6.94 -3.26 4.22
C PHE A 206 -8.05 -3.71 5.16
N SER A 207 -8.87 -4.68 4.74
CA SER A 207 -9.90 -5.29 5.57
C SER A 207 -9.30 -5.99 6.78
N ALA A 208 -8.21 -6.75 6.61
CA ALA A 208 -7.51 -7.38 7.72
C ALA A 208 -7.07 -6.37 8.79
N GLY A 209 -6.48 -5.25 8.40
CA GLY A 209 -6.07 -4.18 9.31
C GLY A 209 -7.26 -3.56 10.06
N ALA A 210 -8.34 -3.26 9.36
CA ALA A 210 -9.56 -2.71 9.96
C ALA A 210 -10.19 -3.66 11.00
N LEU A 211 -10.23 -4.95 10.68
CA LEU A 211 -10.77 -5.99 11.56
C LEU A 211 -9.91 -6.17 12.82
N LEU A 212 -8.58 -6.15 12.69
CA LEU A 212 -7.71 -6.17 13.87
C LEU A 212 -7.94 -4.94 14.76
N ARG A 213 -8.14 -3.76 14.18
CA ARG A 213 -8.45 -2.55 14.94
C ARG A 213 -9.82 -2.63 15.61
N LEU A 214 -10.85 -3.16 14.93
CA LEU A 214 -12.15 -3.45 15.55
C LEU A 214 -12.01 -4.41 16.73
N TYR A 215 -11.17 -5.44 16.63
CA TYR A 215 -10.86 -6.32 17.75
C TYR A 215 -10.25 -5.54 18.92
N LYS A 216 -9.26 -4.66 18.68
CA LYS A 216 -8.68 -3.82 19.75
C LYS A 216 -9.72 -2.97 20.47
N ILE A 217 -10.66 -2.40 19.73
CA ILE A 217 -11.68 -1.49 20.27
C ILE A 217 -12.76 -2.26 21.04
N THR A 218 -13.21 -3.38 20.49
CA THR A 218 -14.42 -4.09 20.96
C THR A 218 -14.12 -5.33 21.79
N GLN A 219 -12.91 -5.88 21.69
CA GLN A 219 -12.47 -7.15 22.25
C GLN A 219 -13.29 -8.37 21.77
N LYS A 220 -14.06 -8.23 20.68
CA LYS A 220 -14.86 -9.34 20.12
C LYS A 220 -13.99 -10.20 19.21
N GLU A 221 -13.81 -11.46 19.61
CA GLU A 221 -12.89 -12.40 18.94
C GLU A 221 -13.18 -12.62 17.46
N VAL A 222 -14.46 -12.55 17.06
CA VAL A 222 -14.89 -12.65 15.66
C VAL A 222 -14.11 -11.71 14.73
N TYR A 223 -13.74 -10.51 15.17
CA TYR A 223 -12.98 -9.59 14.33
C TYR A 223 -11.52 -10.01 14.16
N LYS A 224 -10.91 -10.62 15.17
CA LYS A 224 -9.56 -11.20 15.04
C LYS A 224 -9.58 -12.43 14.11
N GLU A 225 -10.59 -13.28 14.23
CA GLU A 225 -10.74 -14.43 13.34
C GLU A 225 -10.98 -14.00 11.88
N LEU A 226 -11.82 -12.99 11.66
CA LEU A 226 -12.03 -12.42 10.33
C LEU A 226 -10.78 -11.74 9.78
N SER A 227 -9.96 -11.10 10.64
CA SER A 227 -8.69 -10.52 10.19
C SER A 227 -7.74 -11.61 9.69
N TYR A 228 -7.70 -12.76 10.37
CA TYR A 228 -6.94 -13.93 9.93
C TYR A 228 -7.50 -14.54 8.65
N LEU A 229 -8.83 -14.58 8.49
CA LEU A 229 -9.46 -15.05 7.26
C LEU A 229 -9.04 -14.19 6.06
N CYS A 230 -9.00 -12.86 6.22
CA CYS A 230 -8.52 -11.96 5.18
C CYS A 230 -7.05 -12.24 4.83
N LEU A 231 -6.17 -12.35 5.84
CA LEU A 231 -4.75 -12.66 5.60
C LEU A 231 -4.54 -14.04 4.95
N ALA A 232 -5.30 -15.06 5.35
CA ALA A 232 -5.25 -16.37 4.72
C ALA A 232 -5.67 -16.31 3.24
N ASN A 233 -6.67 -15.47 2.92
CA ASN A 233 -7.09 -15.22 1.54
C ASN A 233 -6.04 -14.47 0.72
N VAL A 234 -5.26 -13.59 1.33
CA VAL A 234 -4.11 -12.93 0.67
C VAL A 234 -2.99 -13.94 0.41
N PHE A 235 -2.57 -14.70 1.44
CA PHE A 235 -1.43 -15.61 1.35
C PHE A 235 -1.68 -16.87 0.52
N ARG A 236 -2.92 -17.21 0.18
CA ARG A 236 -3.18 -18.26 -0.82
C ARG A 236 -2.85 -17.79 -2.24
N ASN A 237 -2.87 -16.47 -2.48
CA ASN A 237 -2.75 -15.86 -3.81
C ASN A 237 -1.35 -15.25 -4.01
N VAL A 238 -0.33 -16.01 -3.63
CA VAL A 238 1.07 -15.62 -3.75
C VAL A 238 1.88 -16.70 -4.46
N LYS A 239 2.95 -16.27 -5.11
CA LYS A 239 3.95 -17.12 -5.73
C LYS A 239 5.10 -17.39 -4.76
N LEU A 240 5.18 -18.59 -4.21
CA LEU A 240 6.34 -19.06 -3.41
C LEU A 240 7.35 -19.80 -4.31
N TRP A 241 7.72 -19.18 -5.42
CA TRP A 241 8.63 -19.73 -6.42
C TRP A 241 9.46 -18.63 -7.09
N ASP A 242 10.73 -18.91 -7.34
CA ASP A 242 11.62 -18.00 -8.06
C ASP A 242 11.73 -18.42 -9.53
N CYS A 243 11.15 -17.62 -10.42
CA CYS A 243 11.02 -17.93 -11.84
C CYS A 243 12.35 -17.68 -12.59
N ASN A 244 13.35 -18.50 -12.32
CA ASN A 244 14.68 -18.40 -12.94
C ASN A 244 14.74 -18.98 -14.38
N TYR A 245 13.75 -18.66 -15.20
CA TYR A 245 13.64 -19.07 -16.61
C TYR A 245 13.20 -17.89 -17.47
N GLY A 246 13.33 -18.01 -18.80
CA GLY A 246 12.87 -16.98 -19.76
C GLY A 246 13.34 -15.57 -19.41
N TYR A 247 12.40 -14.63 -19.33
CA TYR A 247 12.60 -13.27 -18.83
C TYR A 247 12.62 -13.16 -17.31
N GLY A 248 12.08 -14.14 -16.57
CA GLY A 248 12.03 -14.15 -15.11
C GLY A 248 13.41 -14.20 -14.45
N ARG A 249 14.44 -14.69 -15.16
CA ARG A 249 15.85 -14.65 -14.71
C ARG A 249 16.41 -13.24 -14.45
N ASN A 250 15.70 -12.18 -14.86
CA ASN A 250 16.19 -10.81 -14.78
C ASN A 250 15.80 -10.10 -13.48
N PHE A 251 14.95 -10.71 -12.63
CA PHE A 251 14.49 -10.12 -11.38
C PHE A 251 14.09 -11.22 -10.37
N PRO A 252 14.20 -10.98 -9.06
CA PRO A 252 13.73 -11.93 -8.06
C PRO A 252 12.21 -11.99 -8.06
N SER A 253 11.64 -13.20 -8.10
CA SER A 253 10.19 -13.38 -8.13
C SER A 253 9.62 -14.19 -6.96
N PHE A 254 10.48 -14.62 -6.04
CA PHE A 254 10.03 -15.35 -4.87
C PHE A 254 9.14 -14.49 -3.96
N PHE A 255 8.09 -15.11 -3.41
CA PHE A 255 7.10 -14.50 -2.54
C PHE A 255 6.47 -13.23 -3.13
N ALA A 256 6.06 -13.30 -4.39
CA ALA A 256 5.31 -12.24 -5.08
C ALA A 256 3.80 -12.44 -4.96
N LEU A 257 3.02 -11.37 -5.00
CA LEU A 257 1.57 -11.41 -4.82
C LEU A 257 0.83 -11.11 -6.13
N PHE A 258 -0.21 -11.89 -6.40
CA PHE A 258 -1.10 -11.65 -7.54
C PHE A 258 -2.26 -10.74 -7.13
N PRO A 259 -2.61 -9.71 -7.93
CA PRO A 259 -3.61 -8.72 -7.57
C PRO A 259 -5.03 -9.28 -7.49
N LEU A 260 -5.35 -10.25 -8.36
CA LEU A 260 -6.65 -10.92 -8.52
C LEU A 260 -6.48 -12.45 -8.51
N ASN A 261 -7.58 -13.20 -8.37
CA ASN A 261 -7.54 -14.67 -8.29
C ASN A 261 -6.97 -15.35 -9.56
N ASP A 262 -7.12 -14.73 -10.71
CA ASP A 262 -6.77 -15.28 -12.04
C ASP A 262 -5.75 -14.40 -12.79
N ALA A 263 -5.14 -13.43 -12.10
CA ALA A 263 -4.11 -12.61 -12.70
C ALA A 263 -2.84 -13.45 -12.98
N PRO A 264 -2.32 -13.45 -14.22
CA PRO A 264 -1.10 -14.17 -14.58
C PRO A 264 0.18 -13.38 -14.23
N TYR A 265 0.05 -12.20 -13.63
CA TYR A 265 1.13 -11.26 -13.36
C TYR A 265 1.02 -10.68 -11.95
N THR A 266 2.13 -10.15 -11.43
CA THR A 266 2.13 -9.32 -10.22
C THR A 266 1.92 -7.87 -10.63
N ALA A 267 1.16 -7.11 -9.84
CA ALA A 267 0.90 -5.71 -10.12
C ALA A 267 1.55 -4.79 -9.08
N VAL A 268 2.35 -3.82 -9.52
CA VAL A 268 3.13 -2.97 -8.62
C VAL A 268 2.26 -2.22 -7.62
N TYR A 269 1.08 -1.81 -8.06
CA TYR A 269 0.15 -1.03 -7.26
C TYR A 269 -0.40 -1.87 -6.10
N GLU A 270 -0.98 -3.04 -6.39
CA GLU A 270 -1.48 -3.94 -5.36
C GLU A 270 -0.37 -4.41 -4.43
N GLU A 271 0.81 -4.75 -4.96
CA GLU A 271 1.93 -5.17 -4.11
C GLU A 271 2.35 -4.07 -3.13
N GLN A 272 2.43 -2.83 -3.60
CA GLN A 272 2.79 -1.67 -2.78
C GLN A 272 1.72 -1.37 -1.72
N GLU A 273 0.44 -1.46 -2.07
CA GLU A 273 -0.66 -1.24 -1.14
C GLU A 273 -0.73 -2.35 -0.07
N VAL A 274 -0.54 -3.61 -0.45
CA VAL A 274 -0.46 -4.74 0.49
C VAL A 274 0.74 -4.59 1.41
N PHE A 275 1.89 -4.17 0.89
CA PHE A 275 3.05 -3.84 1.71
C PHE A 275 2.75 -2.78 2.75
N CYS A 276 2.09 -1.68 2.37
CA CYS A 276 1.68 -0.65 3.31
C CYS A 276 0.67 -1.21 4.34
N ALA A 277 -0.28 -2.03 3.90
CA ALA A 277 -1.27 -2.66 4.77
C ALA A 277 -0.64 -3.62 5.78
N PHE A 278 0.39 -4.38 5.41
CA PHE A 278 1.09 -5.30 6.31
C PHE A 278 1.92 -4.55 7.35
N HIS A 279 2.59 -3.46 6.96
CA HIS A 279 3.23 -2.57 7.93
C HIS A 279 2.21 -2.02 8.94
N ASP A 280 1.06 -1.57 8.47
CA ASP A 280 0.00 -1.03 9.33
C ASP A 280 -0.62 -2.11 10.25
N TYR A 281 -0.91 -3.29 9.70
CA TYR A 281 -1.41 -4.44 10.46
C TYR A 281 -0.45 -4.82 11.58
N LEU A 282 0.84 -4.99 11.24
CA LEU A 282 1.87 -5.35 12.20
C LEU A 282 1.98 -4.30 13.29
N ARG A 283 2.00 -3.00 12.94
CA ARG A 283 1.97 -1.89 13.91
C ARG A 283 0.78 -1.98 14.85
N HIS A 284 -0.42 -2.21 14.32
CA HIS A 284 -1.61 -2.37 15.16
C HIS A 284 -1.58 -3.64 16.02
N ALA A 285 -0.88 -4.69 15.58
CA ALA A 285 -0.66 -5.93 16.32
C ALA A 285 0.39 -5.82 17.44
N GLU A 286 1.03 -4.66 17.63
CA GLU A 286 1.94 -4.46 18.77
C GLU A 286 1.23 -4.72 20.10
N GLY A 287 1.83 -5.58 20.93
CA GLY A 287 1.27 -5.99 22.22
C GLY A 287 0.08 -6.96 22.14
N LEU A 288 -0.34 -7.39 20.95
CA LEU A 288 -1.38 -8.40 20.78
C LEU A 288 -0.78 -9.79 20.54
N ASP A 289 -1.42 -10.79 21.12
CA ASP A 289 -1.17 -12.18 20.79
C ASP A 289 -1.84 -12.53 19.46
N ILE A 290 -1.02 -12.51 18.40
CA ILE A 290 -1.41 -12.94 17.06
C ILE A 290 -0.60 -14.16 16.64
N LEU A 291 -1.14 -14.94 15.69
CA LEU A 291 -0.47 -16.14 15.20
C LEU A 291 0.97 -15.83 14.73
N PRO A 292 1.99 -16.54 15.23
CA PRO A 292 3.39 -16.33 14.82
C PRO A 292 3.61 -16.52 13.31
N SER A 293 2.84 -17.41 12.67
CA SER A 293 2.87 -17.59 11.22
C SER A 293 2.51 -16.32 10.44
N LEU A 294 1.61 -15.48 10.96
CA LEU A 294 1.24 -14.24 10.30
C LEU A 294 2.36 -13.20 10.39
N ARG A 295 3.02 -13.08 11.55
CA ARG A 295 4.20 -12.22 11.73
C ARG A 295 5.30 -12.63 10.75
N LEU A 296 5.58 -13.92 10.68
CA LEU A 296 6.56 -14.49 9.76
C LEU A 296 6.20 -14.19 8.29
N LEU A 297 5.00 -14.55 7.84
CA LEU A 297 4.61 -14.41 6.44
C LEU A 297 4.55 -12.95 5.99
N MET A 298 4.03 -12.04 6.82
CA MET A 298 3.98 -10.61 6.49
C MET A 298 5.39 -10.01 6.42
N ALA A 299 6.26 -10.30 7.40
CA ALA A 299 7.63 -9.78 7.41
C ALA A 299 8.45 -10.31 6.23
N GLU A 300 8.30 -11.59 5.88
CA GLU A 300 8.95 -12.18 4.72
C GLU A 300 8.44 -11.60 3.40
N TYR A 301 7.12 -11.44 3.24
CA TYR A 301 6.57 -10.76 2.06
C TYR A 301 7.14 -9.35 1.91
N ILE A 302 7.18 -8.57 2.99
CA ILE A 302 7.76 -7.23 3.03
C ILE A 302 9.22 -7.26 2.56
N ARG A 303 10.05 -8.16 3.10
CA ARG A 303 11.46 -8.29 2.70
C ARG A 303 11.60 -8.57 1.21
N PHE A 304 10.86 -9.55 0.69
CA PHE A 304 10.96 -9.93 -0.72
C PHE A 304 10.38 -8.89 -1.66
N LEU A 305 9.38 -8.11 -1.23
CA LEU A 305 8.92 -6.96 -2.02
C LEU A 305 10.02 -5.90 -2.11
N VAL A 306 10.65 -5.54 -1.00
CA VAL A 306 11.74 -4.55 -0.98
C VAL A 306 12.87 -4.94 -1.93
N GLU A 307 13.18 -6.24 -2.01
CA GLU A 307 14.18 -6.78 -2.93
C GLU A 307 13.78 -6.63 -4.40
N ARG A 308 12.53 -6.96 -4.76
CA ARG A 308 12.06 -6.90 -6.16
C ARG A 308 11.57 -5.54 -6.62
N ALA A 309 11.21 -4.63 -5.71
CA ALA A 309 10.48 -3.39 -6.03
C ALA A 309 11.16 -2.52 -7.09
N VAL A 310 12.49 -2.52 -7.13
CA VAL A 310 13.28 -1.74 -8.10
C VAL A 310 13.13 -2.28 -9.53
N TYR A 311 12.79 -3.56 -9.71
CA TYR A 311 12.64 -4.19 -11.01
C TYR A 311 11.30 -3.88 -11.69
N TYR A 312 10.36 -3.25 -10.99
CA TYR A 312 9.17 -2.71 -11.66
C TYR A 312 9.50 -1.51 -12.56
N TYR A 313 10.65 -0.85 -12.38
CA TYR A 313 11.06 0.24 -13.26
C TYR A 313 11.70 -0.32 -14.54
N PRO A 314 11.20 0.00 -15.74
CA PRO A 314 11.76 -0.48 -17.01
C PRO A 314 13.24 -0.21 -17.21
N THR A 315 13.75 0.86 -16.60
CA THR A 315 15.17 1.24 -16.60
C THR A 315 16.08 0.20 -15.97
N MET A 316 15.54 -0.69 -15.14
CA MET A 316 16.25 -1.77 -14.45
C MET A 316 16.13 -3.11 -15.20
N LEU A 317 15.42 -3.13 -16.32
CA LEU A 317 15.08 -4.34 -17.06
C LEU A 317 15.71 -4.33 -18.45
N PRO A 318 16.08 -5.51 -19.01
CA PRO A 318 16.44 -5.62 -20.41
C PRO A 318 15.30 -5.18 -21.33
N LYS A 319 15.58 -4.38 -22.36
CA LYS A 319 14.54 -3.94 -23.32
C LYS A 319 13.78 -5.11 -23.96
N ALA A 320 14.42 -6.26 -24.15
CA ALA A 320 13.82 -7.44 -24.77
C ALA A 320 12.68 -8.06 -23.93
N MET A 321 12.60 -7.81 -22.62
CA MET A 321 11.51 -8.33 -21.78
C MET A 321 10.32 -7.39 -21.67
N LEU A 322 10.41 -6.17 -22.23
CA LEU A 322 9.32 -5.21 -22.21
C LEU A 322 8.36 -5.49 -23.36
N SER A 323 7.06 -5.38 -23.09
CA SER A 323 6.02 -5.57 -24.09
C SER A 323 6.16 -4.57 -25.24
N ASP A 324 5.99 -5.05 -26.47
CA ASP A 324 5.94 -4.19 -27.66
C ASP A 324 4.52 -3.64 -27.89
N GLU A 325 3.51 -4.31 -27.33
CA GLU A 325 2.09 -3.96 -27.44
C GLU A 325 1.52 -3.73 -26.03
N VAL A 326 0.81 -2.61 -25.85
CA VAL A 326 0.21 -2.23 -24.56
C VAL A 326 -1.29 -2.08 -24.71
N LYS A 327 -2.04 -2.54 -23.71
CA LYS A 327 -3.49 -2.38 -23.61
C LYS A 327 -3.86 -0.93 -23.31
N THR A 328 -3.09 -0.31 -22.43
CA THR A 328 -3.29 1.06 -21.95
C THR A 328 -1.94 1.79 -21.85
N GLY A 329 -1.95 3.12 -21.91
CA GLY A 329 -0.75 3.91 -21.68
C GLY A 329 0.37 3.69 -22.70
N GLU A 330 1.61 3.62 -22.19
CA GLU A 330 2.85 3.45 -22.96
C GLU A 330 3.91 2.74 -22.12
N VAL A 331 4.91 2.13 -22.78
CA VAL A 331 6.12 1.61 -22.13
C VAL A 331 7.34 2.28 -22.75
N ASP A 332 8.00 3.14 -21.97
CA ASP A 332 9.31 3.73 -22.28
C ASP A 332 10.39 3.12 -21.37
N PRO A 333 11.39 2.40 -21.93
CA PRO A 333 12.48 1.80 -21.15
C PRO A 333 13.36 2.81 -20.40
N ASN A 334 13.26 4.10 -20.69
CA ASN A 334 14.06 5.15 -20.05
C ASN A 334 13.29 5.90 -18.95
N LEU A 335 11.99 5.64 -18.81
CA LEU A 335 11.12 6.36 -17.90
C LEU A 335 11.07 5.66 -16.53
N TRP A 336 11.27 6.43 -15.46
CA TRP A 336 11.22 5.95 -14.08
C TRP A 336 9.79 5.85 -13.53
N ILE A 337 8.84 5.39 -14.34
CA ILE A 337 7.49 5.03 -13.88
C ILE A 337 7.42 3.51 -13.86
N ALA A 338 6.87 2.94 -12.81
CA ALA A 338 6.75 1.49 -12.70
C ALA A 338 5.88 0.92 -13.83
N LEU A 339 6.24 -0.24 -14.34
CA LEU A 339 5.30 -1.09 -15.07
C LEU A 339 4.17 -1.47 -14.12
N GLU A 340 2.95 -1.47 -14.62
CA GLU A 340 1.83 -1.98 -13.86
C GLU A 340 2.01 -3.48 -13.60
N ASP A 341 2.23 -4.26 -14.65
CA ASP A 341 2.31 -5.72 -14.61
C ASP A 341 3.73 -6.27 -14.80
N MET A 342 4.09 -7.29 -14.01
CA MET A 342 5.28 -8.11 -14.16
C MET A 342 4.89 -9.59 -14.27
N HIS A 343 5.21 -10.21 -15.39
CA HIS A 343 4.89 -11.60 -15.70
C HIS A 343 5.88 -12.58 -15.08
N ASP A 344 5.58 -13.88 -15.14
CA ASP A 344 6.41 -14.91 -14.51
C ASP A 344 7.73 -15.19 -15.25
N GLY A 345 7.84 -14.81 -16.53
CA GLY A 345 9.04 -14.97 -17.33
C GLY A 345 8.85 -15.59 -18.70
N TRP A 346 7.69 -16.20 -19.01
CA TRP A 346 7.40 -16.65 -20.37
C TRP A 346 6.97 -15.49 -21.27
N GLU A 347 6.05 -14.67 -20.77
CA GLU A 347 5.58 -13.47 -21.44
C GLU A 347 6.49 -12.27 -21.14
N LYS A 348 6.40 -11.27 -22.02
CA LYS A 348 6.96 -9.95 -21.77
C LYS A 348 6.14 -9.24 -20.69
N SER A 349 6.76 -8.31 -19.98
CA SER A 349 6.11 -7.53 -18.92
C SER A 349 5.78 -6.11 -19.40
N GLY A 350 4.76 -5.50 -18.82
CA GLY A 350 4.26 -4.19 -19.21
C GLY A 350 3.18 -4.26 -20.29
N GLU A 351 2.39 -5.33 -20.36
CA GLU A 351 1.24 -5.42 -21.27
C GLU A 351 0.15 -4.40 -20.92
N VAL A 352 0.04 -3.98 -19.66
CA VAL A 352 -0.90 -2.93 -19.25
C VAL A 352 -0.27 -1.54 -19.37
N GLY A 353 1.05 -1.42 -19.22
CA GLY A 353 1.82 -0.20 -19.48
C GLY A 353 2.49 0.40 -18.24
N GLN A 354 3.00 1.63 -18.36
CA GLN A 354 3.53 2.41 -17.25
C GLN A 354 2.49 3.35 -16.67
N GLU A 355 1.81 2.89 -15.62
CA GLU A 355 0.76 3.66 -14.97
C GLU A 355 1.25 4.58 -13.86
N VAL A 356 0.67 5.78 -13.84
CA VAL A 356 1.10 6.87 -12.95
C VAL A 356 0.88 6.55 -11.47
N TYR A 357 -0.12 5.75 -11.13
CA TYR A 357 -0.37 5.34 -9.74
C TYR A 357 0.73 4.41 -9.20
N GLY A 358 1.47 3.72 -10.06
CA GLY A 358 2.69 3.00 -9.70
C GLY A 358 3.87 3.91 -9.37
N ALA A 359 3.81 5.20 -9.70
CA ALA A 359 4.92 6.13 -9.49
C ALA A 359 5.23 6.36 -7.99
N GLY A 360 4.23 6.21 -7.12
CA GLY A 360 4.40 6.34 -5.67
C GLY A 360 5.27 5.26 -5.03
N ASN A 361 5.61 4.19 -5.74
CA ASN A 361 6.20 2.98 -5.15
C ASN A 361 7.47 3.22 -4.31
N ALA A 362 8.49 3.86 -4.88
CA ALA A 362 9.73 4.14 -4.14
C ALA A 362 9.50 5.04 -2.92
N PHE A 363 8.56 5.99 -3.02
CA PHE A 363 8.24 6.94 -1.96
C PHE A 363 7.45 6.29 -0.82
N GLY A 364 6.75 5.17 -1.07
CA GLY A 364 6.08 4.40 -0.03
C GLY A 364 7.02 3.44 0.70
N ILE A 365 8.00 2.88 -0.01
CA ILE A 365 8.94 1.89 0.54
C ILE A 365 10.04 2.57 1.37
N LEU A 366 10.71 3.58 0.82
CA LEU A 366 11.90 4.18 1.43
C LEU A 366 11.64 4.67 2.88
N PRO A 367 10.55 5.41 3.17
CA PRO A 367 10.27 5.90 4.52
C PRO A 367 10.02 4.83 5.57
N ARG A 368 9.73 3.59 5.19
CA ARG A 368 9.41 2.49 6.12
C ARG A 368 10.62 1.64 6.50
N HIS A 369 11.67 1.68 5.69
CA HIS A 369 12.86 0.84 5.87
C HIS A 369 14.13 1.62 6.21
N TYR A 370 14.17 2.93 5.93
CA TYR A 370 15.31 3.78 6.26
C TYR A 370 14.93 4.74 7.38
N MET A 371 15.60 4.65 8.52
CA MET A 371 15.49 5.62 9.61
C MET A 371 16.66 6.60 9.51
N GLN A 372 16.34 7.89 9.35
CA GLN A 372 17.32 8.95 9.45
C GLN A 372 17.79 9.10 10.90
N VAL A 373 19.07 9.40 11.07
CA VAL A 373 19.65 9.75 12.36
C VAL A 373 20.07 11.21 12.29
N GLU A 374 19.49 12.03 13.15
CA GLU A 374 19.70 13.48 13.14
C GLU A 374 21.18 13.82 13.37
N ASP A 375 21.70 14.76 12.58
CA ASP A 375 23.09 15.26 12.61
C ASP A 375 24.20 14.20 12.48
N GLU A 376 23.87 12.99 12.02
CA GLU A 376 24.84 11.90 11.90
C GLU A 376 25.11 11.50 10.44
N PRO A 377 26.33 11.00 10.14
CA PRO A 377 26.72 10.64 8.77
C PRO A 377 26.21 9.25 8.36
N PHE A 378 25.10 8.77 8.93
CA PHE A 378 24.55 7.46 8.63
C PHE A 378 23.01 7.42 8.77
N MET A 379 22.41 6.42 8.14
CA MET A 379 21.02 6.01 8.35
C MET A 379 20.98 4.57 8.88
N ILE A 380 19.87 4.18 9.51
CA ILE A 380 19.61 2.80 9.91
C ILE A 380 18.66 2.19 8.89
N TYR A 381 19.03 1.06 8.30
CA TYR A 381 18.18 0.30 7.38
C TYR A 381 17.85 -1.07 7.97
N THR A 382 16.61 -1.51 7.80
CA THR A 382 16.27 -2.92 7.96
C THR A 382 15.34 -3.36 6.85
N ASP A 383 15.48 -4.60 6.39
CA ASP A 383 14.59 -5.21 5.39
C ASP A 383 13.31 -5.82 5.99
N TYR A 384 13.15 -5.72 7.32
CA TYR A 384 11.98 -6.17 8.07
C TYR A 384 11.14 -4.99 8.59
N PRO A 385 9.84 -5.20 8.84
CA PRO A 385 9.01 -4.21 9.51
C PRO A 385 9.44 -4.00 10.98
N THR A 386 9.12 -2.83 11.55
CA THR A 386 9.51 -2.49 12.93
C THR A 386 8.35 -1.95 13.76
N TYR A 387 8.42 -2.20 15.07
CA TYR A 387 7.64 -1.59 16.13
C TYR A 387 8.27 -0.30 16.62
N GLY A 388 7.44 0.68 16.98
CA GLY A 388 7.92 2.01 17.38
C GLY A 388 8.77 2.69 16.29
N PHE A 389 8.45 2.44 15.02
CA PHE A 389 9.11 3.08 13.90
C PHE A 389 9.00 4.60 14.04
N SER A 390 10.14 5.27 13.89
CA SER A 390 10.18 6.71 13.70
C SER A 390 11.14 6.96 12.54
N PRO A 391 10.73 7.73 11.52
CA PRO A 391 11.59 8.05 10.38
C PRO A 391 12.84 8.82 10.82
N LYS A 392 12.77 9.46 11.98
CA LYS A 392 13.90 10.10 12.66
C LYS A 392 14.21 9.41 13.97
N LYS A 393 15.49 9.15 14.21
CA LYS A 393 15.98 8.63 15.48
C LYS A 393 17.01 9.60 16.07
N HIS A 394 16.95 9.72 17.39
CA HIS A 394 17.96 10.39 18.19
C HIS A 394 18.80 9.35 18.93
N ARG A 395 19.92 9.79 19.51
CA ARG A 395 20.80 8.92 20.29
C ARG A 395 20.21 8.67 21.69
N PRO A 396 20.13 7.41 22.18
CA PRO A 396 20.36 6.15 21.47
C PRO A 396 19.15 5.76 20.60
N ALA A 397 19.40 5.14 19.44
CA ALA A 397 18.32 4.63 18.62
C ALA A 397 17.81 3.29 19.20
N ARG A 398 16.51 3.22 19.46
CA ARG A 398 15.81 2.03 19.95
C ARG A 398 14.58 1.73 19.10
N PHE A 399 14.40 0.46 18.79
CA PHE A 399 13.23 -0.08 18.08
C PHE A 399 13.22 -1.61 18.20
N ARG A 400 12.09 -2.25 17.86
CA ARG A 400 11.96 -3.70 17.83
C ARG A 400 11.52 -4.15 16.44
N LEU A 401 12.00 -5.30 15.98
CA LEU A 401 11.54 -5.89 14.72
C LEU A 401 10.15 -6.53 14.89
N ALA A 402 9.31 -6.43 13.86
CA ALA A 402 7.94 -6.93 13.89
C ALA A 402 7.75 -8.31 13.22
N GLY A 403 8.84 -9.01 12.92
CA GLY A 403 8.84 -10.35 12.36
C GLY A 403 8.77 -11.46 13.42
N ASP A 404 9.48 -12.55 13.16
CA ASP A 404 9.47 -13.78 13.96
C ASP A 404 10.90 -14.29 14.17
N ALA A 405 11.21 -14.77 15.39
CA ALA A 405 12.54 -15.21 15.80
C ALA A 405 13.08 -16.42 15.00
N ARG A 406 12.22 -17.18 14.32
CA ARG A 406 12.62 -18.35 13.52
C ARG A 406 13.46 -17.97 12.30
N LEU A 407 13.36 -16.72 11.84
CA LEU A 407 14.08 -16.21 10.69
C LEU A 407 14.98 -15.04 11.10
N ASN A 408 15.94 -14.75 10.23
CA ASN A 408 16.82 -13.61 10.38
C ASN A 408 16.49 -12.53 9.34
N CYS A 409 16.81 -11.30 9.70
CA CYS A 409 16.70 -10.14 8.83
C CYS A 409 18.03 -9.40 8.74
N ARG A 410 18.10 -8.48 7.79
CA ARG A 410 19.24 -7.58 7.59
C ARG A 410 19.01 -6.30 8.38
N LEU A 411 19.99 -5.92 9.18
CA LEU A 411 20.12 -4.59 9.76
C LEU A 411 21.39 -3.95 9.21
N MET A 412 21.33 -2.70 8.77
CA MET A 412 22.49 -1.97 8.28
C MET A 412 22.58 -0.57 8.88
N LEU A 413 23.80 -0.15 9.16
CA LEU A 413 24.16 1.25 9.34
C LEU A 413 24.72 1.74 8.02
N VAL A 414 23.86 2.43 7.27
CA VAL A 414 24.12 2.90 5.92
C VAL A 414 24.86 4.22 5.98
N LYS A 415 26.16 4.17 5.67
CA LYS A 415 26.98 5.37 5.49
C LYS A 415 26.34 6.33 4.50
N THR A 416 26.17 7.59 4.91
CA THR A 416 25.83 8.70 4.01
C THR A 416 27.10 9.41 3.52
N ASP A 417 26.95 10.24 2.51
CA ASP A 417 28.02 11.08 1.97
C ASP A 417 28.56 12.12 2.96
N LYS A 418 27.84 12.37 4.06
CA LYS A 418 28.12 13.43 5.05
C LYS A 418 29.39 13.23 5.90
N GLY A 419 30.09 12.10 5.83
CA GLY A 419 31.38 11.98 6.52
C GLY A 419 31.83 10.58 6.92
N LYS A 420 32.69 10.53 7.95
CA LYS A 420 33.23 9.27 8.52
C LYS A 420 32.22 8.66 9.48
N MET A 421 32.01 7.35 9.39
CA MET A 421 31.14 6.61 10.30
C MET A 421 31.70 6.63 11.74
N PRO A 422 30.86 6.86 12.78
CA PRO A 422 31.28 6.73 14.16
C PRO A 422 31.54 5.26 14.56
N GLU A 423 32.06 5.06 15.76
CA GLU A 423 32.17 3.73 16.36
C GLU A 423 30.82 3.33 16.98
N PHE A 424 30.32 2.15 16.62
CA PHE A 424 29.00 1.67 17.01
C PHE A 424 29.06 0.55 18.04
N THR A 425 28.06 0.52 18.91
CA THR A 425 27.70 -0.62 19.76
C THR A 425 26.23 -0.95 19.50
N VAL A 426 25.98 -2.14 18.99
CA VAL A 426 24.62 -2.66 18.70
C VAL A 426 24.34 -3.79 19.68
N MET A 427 23.36 -3.60 20.56
CA MET A 427 22.88 -4.63 21.49
C MET A 427 21.55 -5.17 20.97
N LEU A 428 21.34 -6.48 21.13
CA LEU A 428 20.11 -7.17 20.78
C LEU A 428 19.47 -7.73 22.05
N ASN A 429 18.17 -7.53 22.23
CA ASN A 429 17.41 -8.02 23.38
C ASN A 429 18.15 -7.68 24.70
N ASP A 430 18.27 -8.67 25.59
CA ASP A 430 19.02 -8.60 26.84
C ASP A 430 20.42 -9.26 26.74
N ASP A 431 20.99 -9.36 25.53
CA ASP A 431 22.31 -9.96 25.33
C ASP A 431 23.40 -9.18 26.08
N LYS A 432 24.39 -9.91 26.61
CA LYS A 432 25.53 -9.31 27.33
C LYS A 432 26.60 -8.75 26.39
N GLU A 433 26.69 -9.30 25.19
CA GLU A 433 27.72 -8.97 24.21
C GLU A 433 27.11 -8.24 23.00
N PRO A 434 27.82 -7.28 22.38
CA PRO A 434 27.33 -6.60 21.20
C PRO A 434 27.23 -7.53 19.99
N ALA A 435 26.26 -7.29 19.12
CA ALA A 435 26.16 -7.93 17.83
C ALA A 435 27.40 -7.65 16.98
N LYS A 436 27.90 -8.68 16.27
CA LYS A 436 29.07 -8.55 15.39
C LYS A 436 28.64 -8.14 13.99
N GLY A 437 28.95 -6.90 13.62
CA GLY A 437 28.70 -6.38 12.28
C GLY A 437 29.86 -6.66 11.31
N LYS A 438 29.53 -6.79 10.01
CA LYS A 438 30.49 -6.91 8.91
C LYS A 438 30.51 -5.62 8.10
N LYS A 439 31.70 -5.09 7.80
CA LYS A 439 31.83 -3.95 6.89
C LYS A 439 31.61 -4.36 5.44
N THR A 440 30.80 -3.61 4.70
CA THR A 440 30.62 -3.80 3.25
C THR A 440 31.71 -3.05 2.47
N LYS A 441 31.81 -3.29 1.16
CA LYS A 441 32.79 -2.60 0.29
C LYS A 441 32.52 -1.10 0.19
N GLU A 442 31.25 -0.73 0.30
CA GLU A 442 30.72 0.64 0.24
C GLU A 442 30.89 1.38 1.59
N GLY A 443 31.40 0.69 2.61
CA GLY A 443 31.67 1.26 3.93
C GLY A 443 30.47 1.28 4.88
N HIS A 444 29.41 0.52 4.57
CA HIS A 444 28.31 0.27 5.50
C HIS A 444 28.70 -0.74 6.58
N LEU A 445 27.94 -0.79 7.67
CA LEU A 445 28.07 -1.85 8.68
C LEU A 445 26.80 -2.70 8.70
N GLU A 446 26.93 -3.97 8.40
CA GLU A 446 25.81 -4.91 8.21
C GLU A 446 25.76 -5.97 9.31
N PHE A 447 24.55 -6.32 9.74
CA PHE A 447 24.26 -7.33 10.75
C PHE A 447 23.16 -8.28 10.24
N THR A 448 23.28 -9.54 10.62
CA THR A 448 22.23 -10.55 10.46
C THR A 448 21.68 -10.84 11.85
N ILE A 449 20.40 -10.53 12.08
CA ILE A 449 19.79 -10.57 13.42
C ILE A 449 18.42 -11.26 13.40
N PRO A 450 18.00 -11.89 14.51
CA PRO A 450 16.68 -12.53 14.59
C PRO A 450 15.53 -11.56 14.31
N GLY A 451 14.51 -12.03 13.61
CA GLY A 451 13.42 -11.22 13.03
C GLY A 451 12.48 -10.53 14.02
N ASP A 452 12.58 -10.80 15.32
CA ASP A 452 11.78 -10.19 16.39
C ASP A 452 12.62 -9.44 17.44
N SER A 453 13.90 -9.20 17.14
CA SER A 453 14.85 -8.61 18.09
C SER A 453 14.46 -7.20 18.53
N GLU A 454 14.65 -6.90 19.82
CA GLU A 454 14.77 -5.53 20.32
C GLU A 454 16.19 -5.03 20.06
N ILE A 455 16.33 -3.84 19.47
CA ILE A 455 17.61 -3.32 18.95
C ILE A 455 17.94 -2.01 19.65
N HIS A 456 19.12 -1.95 20.24
CA HIS A 456 19.64 -0.74 20.91
C HIS A 456 20.98 -0.36 20.27
N ILE A 457 20.99 0.76 19.54
CA ILE A 457 22.16 1.26 18.82
C ILE A 457 22.70 2.48 19.54
N LYS A 458 23.96 2.39 19.95
CA LYS A 458 24.75 3.49 20.51
C LYS A 458 25.93 3.76 19.60
N TRP A 459 26.32 5.01 19.48
CA TRP A 459 27.55 5.43 18.81
C TRP A 459 28.26 6.48 19.65
N LYS A 460 29.55 6.72 19.42
CA LYS A 460 30.24 7.89 19.99
C LYS A 460 29.95 9.11 19.10
N ALA A 461 29.57 10.23 19.71
CA ALA A 461 29.50 11.50 18.98
C ALA A 461 30.90 11.82 18.43
N LEU A 462 30.96 12.25 17.18
CA LEU A 462 32.21 12.61 16.51
C LEU A 462 32.78 13.93 17.02
#